data_AF-L9XC75-F1
#
_entry.id   AF-L9XC75-F1
#
_cell.length_a   1.000
_cell.length_b   1.000
_cell.length_c   1.000
_cell.angle_alpha   90.00
_cell.angle_beta   90.00
_cell.angle_gamma   90.00
#
_symmetry.space_group_name_H-M   'P 1'
#
loop_
_entity.id
_entity.type
_entity.pdbx_description
1 polymer ?
#
loop_
_entity_poly.entity_id
_entity_poly.type
_entity_poly.pdbx_seq_one_letter_code
_entity_poly.pdbx_strand_id
1 'polypeptide(L)'
;MSDELEELRKKTERGDRNDEIRTEADSAFVDELVDAIEAVDSGERPKTVAVRDQPVAALLATLDEDDAEMTAVGNALEEALGRECSEGFDRSEIVRLAVRVGLETATPEKTEQLSDAVGRHAQQNI
;
A
#
# COMPACT_ATOMS: atom_id res chain seq x y z
N MET A 1 -33.81 -31.84 17.07
CA MET A 1 -34.24 -30.71 16.22
C MET A 1 -33.92 -29.34 16.84
N SER A 2 -33.68 -29.24 18.16
CA SER A 2 -33.25 -28.00 18.84
C SER A 2 -31.73 -27.76 18.73
N ASP A 3 -30.93 -28.81 18.92
CA ASP A 3 -29.48 -28.68 19.10
C ASP A 3 -28.76 -28.22 17.82
N GLU A 4 -29.24 -28.65 16.65
CA GLU A 4 -28.70 -28.26 15.35
C GLU A 4 -28.97 -26.77 15.02
N LEU A 5 -30.13 -26.24 15.43
CA LEU A 5 -30.45 -24.81 15.29
C LEU A 5 -29.63 -23.93 16.25
N GLU A 6 -29.32 -24.44 17.43
CA GLU A 6 -28.49 -23.76 18.42
C GLU A 6 -27.00 -23.74 18.01
N GLU A 7 -26.50 -24.82 17.41
CA GLU A 7 -25.17 -24.86 16.81
C GLU A 7 -25.06 -23.94 15.59
N LEU A 8 -26.08 -23.91 14.72
CA LEU A 8 -26.14 -22.98 13.59
C LEU A 8 -26.12 -21.52 14.04
N ARG A 9 -26.87 -21.15 15.09
CA ARG A 9 -26.83 -19.78 15.68
C ARG A 9 -25.46 -19.43 16.25
N LYS A 10 -24.83 -20.32 17.01
CA LYS A 10 -23.50 -20.07 17.57
C LYS A 10 -22.43 -19.90 16.48
N LYS A 11 -22.55 -20.62 15.37
CA LYS A 11 -21.62 -20.51 14.25
C LYS A 11 -21.79 -19.19 13.49
N THR A 12 -23.03 -18.71 13.31
CA THR A 12 -23.30 -17.40 12.71
C THR A 12 -22.87 -16.25 13.62
N GLU A 13 -23.17 -16.33 14.92
CA GLU A 13 -22.81 -15.29 15.91
C GLU A 13 -21.30 -15.14 16.07
N ARG A 14 -20.54 -16.24 15.95
CA ARG A 14 -19.08 -16.22 15.98
C ARG A 14 -18.44 -15.68 14.69
N GLY A 15 -19.08 -15.89 13.54
CA GLY A 15 -18.65 -15.31 12.27
C GLY A 15 -18.81 -13.79 12.27
N ASP A 16 -20.01 -13.33 12.63
CA ASP A 16 -20.36 -11.90 12.69
C ASP A 16 -19.44 -11.11 13.62
N ARG A 17 -19.17 -11.67 14.81
CA ARG A 17 -18.25 -11.05 15.77
C ARG A 17 -16.79 -10.98 15.28
N ASN A 18 -16.33 -11.95 14.50
CA ASN A 18 -14.97 -11.92 13.95
C ASN A 18 -14.84 -10.87 12.84
N ASP A 19 -15.87 -10.73 12.00
CA ASP A 19 -15.92 -9.71 10.96
C ASP A 19 -16.03 -8.30 11.55
N GLU A 20 -16.80 -8.13 12.63
CA GLU A 20 -16.89 -6.87 13.38
C GLU A 20 -15.55 -6.48 14.03
N ILE A 21 -14.88 -7.42 14.71
CA ILE A 21 -13.53 -7.19 15.28
C ILE A 21 -12.50 -6.84 14.19
N ARG A 22 -12.56 -7.50 13.03
CA ARG A 22 -11.68 -7.20 11.89
C ARG A 22 -11.93 -5.78 11.37
N THR A 23 -13.20 -5.40 11.22
CA THR A 23 -13.60 -4.07 10.74
C THR A 23 -13.15 -2.96 11.71
N GLU A 24 -13.28 -3.18 13.01
CA GLU A 24 -12.79 -2.24 14.04
C GLU A 24 -11.27 -2.11 14.00
N ALA A 25 -10.53 -3.22 13.91
CA ALA A 25 -9.08 -3.22 13.83
C ALA A 25 -8.57 -2.54 12.54
N ASP A 26 -9.25 -2.77 11.41
CA ASP A 26 -8.92 -2.14 10.13
C ASP A 26 -9.17 -0.63 10.18
N SER A 27 -10.26 -0.18 10.83
CA SER A 27 -10.49 1.26 11.05
C SER A 27 -9.41 1.89 11.94
N ALA A 28 -9.01 1.22 13.03
CA ALA A 28 -7.98 1.74 13.92
C ALA A 28 -6.64 1.92 13.20
N PHE A 29 -6.25 0.97 12.34
CA PHE A 29 -5.03 1.07 11.55
C PHE A 29 -5.09 2.22 10.53
N VAL A 30 -6.25 2.45 9.89
CA VAL A 30 -6.43 3.59 8.99
C VAL A 30 -6.26 4.91 9.73
N ASP A 31 -6.81 5.04 10.94
CA ASP A 31 -6.65 6.26 11.75
C ASP A 31 -5.18 6.47 12.15
N GLU A 32 -4.46 5.41 12.54
CA GLU A 32 -3.01 5.48 12.79
C GLU A 32 -2.20 5.89 11.55
N LEU A 33 -2.62 5.46 10.36
CA LEU A 33 -2.01 5.88 9.10
C LEU A 33 -2.25 7.36 8.80
N VAL A 34 -3.45 7.90 9.08
CA VAL A 34 -3.74 9.34 8.94
C VAL A 34 -2.78 10.15 9.81
N ASP A 35 -2.64 9.78 11.09
CA ASP A 35 -1.70 10.44 12.01
C ASP A 35 -0.25 10.33 11.52
N ALA A 36 0.13 9.18 10.97
CA ALA A 36 1.47 8.99 10.42
C ALA A 36 1.73 9.86 9.18
N ILE A 37 0.72 10.06 8.32
CA ILE A 37 0.80 10.95 7.16
C ILE A 37 0.97 12.41 7.61
N GLU A 38 0.18 12.88 8.58
CA GLU A 38 0.31 14.22 9.14
C GLU A 38 1.69 14.44 9.80
N ALA A 39 2.20 13.45 10.54
CA ALA A 39 3.54 13.52 11.12
C ALA A 39 4.64 13.64 10.05
N VAL A 40 4.46 12.97 8.90
CA VAL A 40 5.37 13.09 7.76
C VAL A 40 5.23 14.46 7.07
N ASP A 41 4.01 14.97 6.91
CA ASP A 41 3.74 16.24 6.24
C ASP A 41 4.22 17.45 7.04
N SER A 42 4.00 17.45 8.35
CA SER A 42 4.48 18.46 9.31
C SER A 42 6.00 18.43 9.53
N GLY A 43 6.66 17.36 9.11
CA GLY A 43 8.10 17.16 9.26
C GLY A 43 8.53 16.58 10.61
N GLU A 44 7.58 16.15 11.45
CA GLU A 44 7.88 15.37 12.66
C GLU A 44 8.57 14.03 12.30
N ARG A 45 8.17 13.42 11.18
CA ARG A 45 8.78 12.20 10.62
C ARG A 45 9.42 12.47 9.26
N PRO A 46 10.53 11.79 8.93
CA PRO A 46 11.19 11.98 7.64
C PRO A 46 10.33 11.44 6.47
N LYS A 47 10.31 12.19 5.37
CA LYS A 47 9.69 11.78 4.08
C LYS A 47 10.51 10.73 3.33
N THR A 48 11.78 10.55 3.70
CA THR A 48 12.73 9.72 2.96
C THR A 48 12.74 8.28 3.46
N VAL A 49 12.55 7.34 2.53
CA VAL A 49 12.79 5.91 2.75
C VAL A 49 14.15 5.55 2.17
N ALA A 50 15.02 4.90 2.96
CA ALA A 50 16.35 4.47 2.54
C ALA A 50 16.52 2.96 2.75
N VAL A 51 17.02 2.26 1.73
CA VAL A 51 17.26 0.81 1.76
C VAL A 51 18.73 0.56 1.47
N ARG A 52 19.34 -0.38 2.20
CA ARG A 52 20.72 -0.85 1.96
C ARG A 52 20.67 -2.21 1.29
N ASP A 53 20.67 -2.20 -0.04
CA ASP A 53 20.66 -3.41 -0.84
C ASP A 53 21.62 -3.25 -2.04
N GLN A 54 22.70 -4.04 -2.04
CA GLN A 54 23.75 -3.92 -3.05
C GLN A 54 23.28 -4.38 -4.45
N PRO A 55 22.61 -5.54 -4.61
CA PRO A 55 22.06 -5.95 -5.90
C PRO A 55 21.08 -4.95 -6.51
N VAL A 56 20.11 -4.45 -5.73
CA VAL A 56 19.13 -3.46 -6.21
C VAL A 56 19.82 -2.15 -6.54
N ALA A 57 20.79 -1.71 -5.74
CA ALA A 57 21.58 -0.51 -6.06
C ALA A 57 22.35 -0.66 -7.38
N ALA A 58 22.91 -1.84 -7.67
CA ALA A 58 23.60 -2.11 -8.92
C ALA A 58 22.62 -2.08 -10.11
N LEU A 59 21.45 -2.72 -9.98
CA LEU A 59 20.40 -2.68 -11.01
C LEU A 59 19.98 -1.24 -11.33
N LEU A 60 19.66 -0.45 -10.31
CA LEU A 60 19.24 0.94 -10.48
C LEU A 60 20.33 1.81 -11.10
N ALA A 61 21.59 1.60 -10.73
CA ALA A 61 22.72 2.30 -11.33
C ALA A 61 22.87 1.96 -12.83
N THR A 62 22.64 0.70 -13.22
CA THR A 62 22.64 0.29 -14.63
C THR A 62 21.46 0.89 -15.41
N LEU A 63 20.27 0.94 -14.81
CA LEU A 63 19.11 1.56 -15.47
C LEU A 63 19.31 3.06 -15.74
N ASP A 64 19.99 3.78 -14.85
CA ASP A 64 20.28 5.21 -15.07
C ASP A 64 21.23 5.48 -16.25
N GLU A 65 21.91 4.46 -16.77
CA GLU A 65 22.77 4.57 -17.95
C GLU A 65 22.00 4.31 -19.27
N ASP A 66 20.75 3.85 -19.19
CA ASP A 66 19.92 3.48 -20.34
C ASP A 66 18.46 3.94 -20.16
N ASP A 67 18.15 5.13 -20.70
CA ASP A 67 16.81 5.74 -20.64
C ASP A 67 15.72 4.84 -21.26
N ALA A 68 16.07 4.02 -22.27
CA ALA A 68 15.11 3.15 -22.93
C ALA A 68 14.74 1.96 -22.04
N GLU A 69 15.73 1.34 -21.40
CA GLU A 69 15.50 0.26 -20.44
C GLU A 69 14.81 0.78 -19.16
N MET A 70 15.22 1.95 -18.67
CA MET A 70 14.53 2.64 -17.56
C MET A 70 13.04 2.84 -17.87
N THR A 71 12.73 3.32 -19.08
CA THR A 71 11.36 3.53 -19.53
C THR A 71 10.60 2.20 -19.66
N ALA A 72 11.24 1.16 -20.18
CA ALA A 72 10.62 -0.16 -20.31
C ALA A 72 10.25 -0.74 -18.92
N VAL A 73 11.15 -0.64 -17.94
CA VAL A 73 10.90 -1.08 -16.56
C VAL A 73 9.79 -0.25 -15.91
N GLY A 74 9.83 1.07 -16.04
CA GLY A 74 8.80 1.95 -15.49
C GLY A 74 7.42 1.63 -16.03
N ASN A 75 7.29 1.47 -17.35
CA ASN A 75 6.03 1.12 -18.00
C ASN A 75 5.50 -0.25 -17.54
N ALA A 76 6.37 -1.25 -17.40
CA ALA A 76 5.96 -2.56 -16.89
C ALA A 76 5.41 -2.49 -15.45
N LEU A 77 5.99 -1.63 -14.61
CA LEU A 77 5.52 -1.42 -13.24
C LEU A 77 4.19 -0.64 -13.20
N GLU A 78 3.99 0.34 -14.07
CA GLU A 78 2.71 1.05 -14.21
C GLU A 78 1.60 0.14 -14.75
N GLU A 79 1.90 -0.69 -15.74
CA GLU A 79 0.97 -1.69 -16.28
C GLU A 79 0.55 -2.68 -15.19
N ALA A 80 1.50 -3.15 -14.36
CA ALA A 80 1.21 -4.02 -13.23
C ALA A 80 0.27 -3.37 -12.18
N LEU A 81 0.25 -2.04 -12.10
CA LEU A 81 -0.66 -1.26 -11.25
C LEU A 81 -1.95 -0.84 -11.98
N GLY A 82 -2.14 -1.25 -13.24
CA GLY A 82 -3.29 -0.84 -14.06
C GLY A 82 -3.31 0.65 -14.41
N ARG A 83 -2.14 1.30 -14.52
CA ARG A 83 -1.99 2.72 -14.83
C ARG A 83 -1.60 2.93 -16.29
N GLU A 84 -1.89 4.12 -16.80
CA GLU A 84 -1.40 4.54 -18.12
C GLU A 84 0.12 4.69 -18.09
N CYS A 85 0.78 4.28 -19.18
CA CYS A 85 2.22 4.35 -19.31
C CYS A 85 2.70 5.80 -19.48
N SER A 86 3.66 6.20 -18.66
CA SER A 86 4.31 7.51 -18.68
C SER A 86 5.52 7.54 -19.63
N GLU A 87 5.89 8.74 -20.08
CA GLU A 87 7.11 8.96 -20.85
C GLU A 87 8.23 9.44 -19.92
N GLY A 88 9.19 8.56 -19.65
CA GLY A 88 10.36 8.84 -18.83
C GLY A 88 10.16 8.55 -17.35
N PHE A 89 11.20 8.00 -16.72
CA PHE A 89 11.21 7.64 -15.31
C PHE A 89 12.56 7.98 -14.69
N ASP A 90 12.55 8.42 -13.44
CA ASP A 90 13.75 8.52 -12.62
C ASP A 90 13.92 7.31 -11.67
N ARG A 91 15.13 7.15 -11.13
CA ARG A 91 15.46 6.11 -10.15
C ARG A 91 14.46 6.04 -8.98
N SER A 92 14.03 7.20 -8.47
CA SER A 92 13.11 7.26 -7.34
C SER A 92 11.70 6.82 -7.75
N GLU A 93 11.28 7.12 -8.97
CA GLU A 93 10.02 6.65 -9.55
C GLU A 93 10.00 5.14 -9.69
N ILE A 94 11.05 4.53 -10.24
CA ILE A 94 11.17 3.07 -10.33
C ILE A 94 11.04 2.43 -8.94
N VAL A 95 11.77 2.94 -7.95
CA VAL A 95 11.70 2.41 -6.58
C VAL A 95 10.30 2.56 -5.99
N ARG A 96 9.66 3.73 -6.14
CA ARG A 96 8.29 3.95 -5.64
C ARG A 96 7.28 3.02 -6.30
N LEU A 97 7.38 2.81 -7.61
CA LEU A 97 6.49 1.92 -8.36
C LEU A 97 6.71 0.46 -7.97
N ALA A 98 7.96 0.00 -7.86
CA ALA A 98 8.28 -1.36 -7.44
C ALA A 98 7.77 -1.67 -6.02
N VAL A 99 7.90 -0.72 -5.08
CA VAL A 99 7.33 -0.87 -3.73
C VAL A 99 5.80 -0.98 -3.78
N ARG A 100 5.13 -0.15 -4.59
CA ARG A 100 3.66 -0.21 -4.73
C ARG A 100 3.20 -1.53 -5.34
N VAL A 101 3.85 -2.01 -6.40
CA VAL A 101 3.56 -3.32 -7.00
C VAL A 101 3.74 -4.43 -5.97
N GLY A 102 4.84 -4.41 -5.22
CA GLY A 102 5.12 -5.40 -4.18
C GLY A 102 4.05 -5.43 -3.08
N LEU A 103 3.60 -4.26 -2.61
CA LEU A 103 2.54 -4.13 -1.61
C LEU A 103 1.19 -4.58 -2.15
N GLU A 104 0.82 -4.14 -3.36
CA GLU A 104 -0.44 -4.54 -4.00
C GLU A 104 -0.51 -6.05 -4.21
N THR A 105 0.61 -6.67 -4.59
CA THR A 105 0.68 -8.11 -4.83
C THR A 105 0.64 -8.91 -3.53
N ALA A 106 1.37 -8.47 -2.50
CA ALA A 106 1.51 -9.22 -1.26
C ALA A 106 0.38 -8.96 -0.25
N THR A 107 -0.20 -7.76 -0.26
CA THR A 107 -1.15 -7.29 0.76
C THR A 107 -2.05 -6.17 0.23
N PRO A 108 -2.99 -6.48 -0.70
CA PRO A 108 -3.86 -5.47 -1.32
C PRO A 108 -4.72 -4.70 -0.30
N GLU A 109 -5.13 -5.37 0.78
CA GLU A 109 -5.84 -4.77 1.92
C GLU A 109 -5.06 -3.60 2.56
N LYS A 110 -3.72 -3.65 2.61
CA LYS A 110 -2.90 -2.55 3.13
C LYS A 110 -2.81 -1.39 2.14
N THR A 111 -2.84 -1.67 0.84
CA THR A 111 -2.93 -0.61 -0.18
C THR A 111 -4.26 0.12 -0.10
N GLU A 112 -5.37 -0.60 0.07
CA GLU A 112 -6.71 -0.03 0.25
C GLU A 112 -6.76 0.86 1.49
N GLN A 113 -6.26 0.37 2.63
CA GLN A 113 -6.17 1.14 3.88
C GLN A 113 -5.31 2.40 3.74
N LEU A 114 -4.20 2.33 2.99
CA LEU A 114 -3.39 3.51 2.67
C LEU A 114 -4.16 4.53 1.83
N SER A 115 -4.91 4.06 0.82
CA SER A 115 -5.75 4.93 -0.02
C SER A 115 -6.82 5.64 0.80
N ASP A 116 -7.49 4.91 1.71
CA ASP A 116 -8.48 5.46 2.63
C ASP A 116 -7.87 6.51 3.57
N ALA A 117 -6.71 6.22 4.15
CA ALA A 117 -6.01 7.15 5.03
C ALA A 117 -5.62 8.45 4.30
N VAL A 118 -5.08 8.35 3.09
CA VAL A 118 -4.77 9.52 2.24
C VAL A 118 -6.04 10.33 1.96
N GLY A 119 -7.16 9.66 1.65
CA GLY A 119 -8.45 10.32 1.41
C GLY A 119 -9.00 11.06 2.64
N ARG A 120 -8.87 10.47 3.84
CA ARG A 120 -9.28 11.10 5.11
C ARG A 120 -8.39 12.30 5.44
N HIS A 121 -7.07 12.15 5.33
CA HIS A 121 -6.10 13.23 5.57
C HIS A 121 -6.35 14.44 4.67
N ALA A 122 -6.62 14.21 3.38
CA ALA A 122 -6.97 15.29 2.46
C ALA A 122 -8.24 16.03 2.89
N GLN A 123 -9.28 15.33 3.32
CA GLN A 123 -10.53 15.95 3.79
C GLN A 123 -10.35 16.77 5.07
N GLN A 124 -9.41 16.40 5.95
CA GLN A 124 -9.10 17.13 7.19
C GLN A 124 -8.33 18.43 6.94
N ASN A 125 -7.66 18.55 5.80
CA ASN A 125 -6.75 19.64 5.45
C ASN A 125 -7.29 20.59 4.33
N ILE A 126 -8.57 20.48 3.98
CA ILE A 126 -9.31 21.41 3.09
C ILE A 126 -9.94 22.53 3.93
#